data_AF-A0A3D0XPQ5-F1
#
_entry.id   AF-A0A3D0XPQ5-F1
#
_cell.length_a   1.000
_cell.length_b   1.000
_cell.length_c   1.000
_cell.angle_alpha   90.00
_cell.angle_beta   90.00
_cell.angle_gamma   90.00
#
_symmetry.space_group_name_H-M   'P 1'
#
loop_
_entity.id
_entity.type
_entity.pdbx_description
1 polymer ?
#
loop_
_entity_poly.entity_id
_entity_poly.type
_entity_poly.pdbx_seq_one_letter_code
_entity_poly.pdbx_strand_id
1 'polypeptide(L)'
;MWLLFALGSALFAGLTSILAKIGIKNTDSNLATALRTVIVLLFSWLMVFVVGSQRTIDLISTRSLVFLILSGAATGASWLCYFKALQLGDVNKVAPIDKSSTILTILLAFLFLRETPTLWMGIGVVLLAAGTYLMIQRQETKTLNDKRNKSWLFYAVLSAVFAALTSIL
;
A
#
# COMPACT_ATOMS: atom_id res chain seq x y z
N MET A 1 -1.81 18.24 15.20
CA MET A 1 -0.72 18.33 14.19
C MET A 1 -0.59 17.06 13.34
N TRP A 2 -0.69 15.85 13.90
CA TRP A 2 -0.64 14.59 13.11
C TRP A 2 -1.74 14.46 12.04
N LEU A 3 -2.95 14.99 12.29
CA LEU A 3 -4.08 14.92 11.36
C LEU A 3 -3.81 15.67 10.04
N LEU A 4 -3.09 16.80 10.08
CA LEU A 4 -2.72 17.57 8.88
C LEU A 4 -1.75 16.77 8.00
N PHE A 5 -0.76 16.10 8.61
CA PHE A 5 0.16 15.22 7.90
C PHE A 5 -0.54 13.97 7.33
N ALA A 6 -1.51 13.42 8.07
CA ALA A 6 -2.33 12.30 7.58
C ALA A 6 -3.21 12.70 6.38
N LEU A 7 -3.84 13.87 6.43
CA LEU A 7 -4.62 14.42 5.30
C LEU A 7 -3.72 14.70 4.09
N GLY A 8 -2.55 15.29 4.31
CA GLY A 8 -1.54 15.46 3.26
C GLY A 8 -1.15 14.12 2.63
N SER A 9 -0.84 13.10 3.44
CA SER A 9 -0.52 11.76 2.96
C SER A 9 -1.65 11.14 2.12
N ALA A 10 -2.91 11.30 2.55
CA ALA A 10 -4.06 10.81 1.79
C ALA A 10 -4.18 11.48 0.40
N LEU A 11 -3.97 12.80 0.33
CA LEU A 11 -3.97 13.55 -0.94
C LEU A 11 -2.85 13.07 -1.87
N PHE A 12 -1.62 12.98 -1.35
CA PHE A 12 -0.48 12.50 -2.13
C PHE A 12 -0.67 11.04 -2.57
N ALA A 13 -1.23 10.17 -1.73
CA ALA A 13 -1.50 8.78 -2.09
C ALA A 13 -2.53 8.67 -3.25
N GLY A 14 -3.57 9.51 -3.24
CA GLY A 14 -4.54 9.59 -4.33
C GLY A 14 -3.91 10.05 -5.64
N LEU A 15 -3.17 11.17 -5.61
CA LEU A 15 -2.47 11.70 -6.77
C LEU A 15 -1.48 10.69 -7.35
N THR A 16 -0.73 10.05 -6.47
CA THR A 16 0.24 9.01 -6.80
C THR A 16 -0.39 7.82 -7.51
N SER A 17 -1.60 7.40 -7.11
CA SER A 17 -2.32 6.29 -7.75
C SER A 17 -2.75 6.64 -9.18
N ILE A 18 -3.20 7.89 -9.39
CA ILE A 18 -3.59 8.40 -10.71
C ILE A 18 -2.37 8.53 -11.62
N LEU A 19 -1.30 9.17 -11.16
CA LEU A 19 -0.06 9.35 -11.91
C LEU A 19 0.58 8.00 -12.27
N ALA A 20 0.61 7.05 -11.33
CA ALA A 20 1.12 5.72 -11.59
C ALA A 20 0.32 4.99 -12.67
N LYS A 21 -1.02 5.03 -12.60
CA LYS A 21 -1.86 4.42 -13.65
C LYS A 21 -1.58 5.01 -15.02
N ILE A 22 -1.39 6.34 -15.11
CA ILE A 22 -1.06 7.01 -16.36
C ILE A 22 0.32 6.56 -16.87
N GLY A 23 1.33 6.52 -16.00
CA GLY A 23 2.70 6.13 -16.37
C GLY A 23 2.86 4.65 -16.77
N ILE A 24 2.11 3.75 -16.15
CA ILE A 24 2.18 2.29 -16.38
C ILE A 24 1.30 1.86 -17.58
N LYS A 25 0.40 2.71 -18.07
CA LYS A 25 -0.51 2.34 -19.18
C LYS A 25 0.24 1.98 -20.46
N ASN A 26 1.36 2.66 -20.74
CA ASN A 26 2.14 2.48 -21.97
C ASN A 26 3.54 1.87 -21.72
N THR A 27 3.86 1.52 -20.46
CA THR A 27 5.19 1.10 -20.04
C THR A 27 5.08 -0.17 -19.18
N ASP A 28 6.11 -1.02 -19.16
CA ASP A 28 6.13 -2.16 -18.24
C ASP A 28 6.01 -1.70 -16.77
N SER A 29 5.19 -2.41 -16.00
CA SER A 29 4.92 -2.07 -14.59
C SER A 29 6.15 -2.21 -13.70
N ASN A 30 7.05 -3.16 -13.98
CA ASN A 30 8.27 -3.31 -13.20
C ASN A 30 9.23 -2.16 -13.48
N LEU A 31 9.37 -1.74 -14.75
CA LEU A 31 10.21 -0.61 -15.12
C LEU A 31 9.71 0.70 -14.49
N ALA A 32 8.40 0.96 -14.55
CA ALA A 32 7.79 2.13 -13.91
C ALA A 32 8.00 2.12 -12.38
N THR A 33 7.90 0.94 -11.76
CA THR A 33 8.15 0.77 -10.31
C THR A 33 9.61 1.03 -9.97
N ALA A 34 10.56 0.52 -10.78
CA ALA A 34 11.99 0.74 -10.58
C ALA A 34 12.37 2.22 -10.70
N LEU A 35 11.85 2.93 -11.71
CA LEU A 35 12.11 4.36 -11.85
C LEU A 35 11.56 5.15 -10.64
N ARG A 36 10.37 4.78 -10.18
CA ARG A 36 9.75 5.37 -9.00
C ARG A 36 10.57 5.13 -7.74
N THR A 37 11.07 3.92 -7.51
CA THR A 37 11.87 3.61 -6.31
C THR A 37 13.20 4.35 -6.32
N VAL A 38 13.83 4.57 -7.48
CA VAL A 38 15.03 5.41 -7.60
C VAL A 38 14.74 6.85 -7.17
N ILE A 39 13.63 7.44 -7.64
CA ILE A 39 13.24 8.81 -7.25
C ILE A 39 12.98 8.89 -5.74
N VAL A 40 12.28 7.90 -5.18
CA VAL A 40 12.02 7.83 -3.73
C VAL A 40 13.33 7.70 -2.95
N LEU A 41 14.25 6.85 -3.39
CA LEU A 41 15.56 6.67 -2.75
C LEU A 41 16.34 7.99 -2.69
N LEU A 42 16.41 8.72 -3.80
CA LEU A 42 17.08 10.02 -3.86
C LEU A 42 16.47 11.02 -2.87
N PHE A 43 15.14 11.12 -2.82
CA PHE A 43 14.44 12.00 -1.88
C PHE A 43 14.66 11.58 -0.42
N SER A 44 14.63 10.27 -0.12
CA SER A 44 14.85 9.74 1.22
C SER A 44 16.27 10.06 1.72
N TRP A 45 17.29 9.85 0.90
CA TRP A 45 18.67 10.19 1.27
C TRP A 45 18.91 11.69 1.38
N LEU A 46 18.31 12.49 0.50
CA LEU A 46 18.35 13.95 0.62
C LEU A 46 17.82 14.40 1.98
N MET A 47 16.69 13.85 2.44
CA MET A 47 16.15 14.15 3.77
C MET A 47 17.08 13.70 4.90
N VAL A 48 17.74 12.54 4.79
CA VAL A 48 18.74 12.11 5.79
C VAL A 48 19.89 13.11 5.90
N PHE A 49 20.36 13.66 4.77
CA PHE A 49 21.41 14.68 4.77
C PHE A 49 20.92 16.02 5.33
N VAL A 50 19.72 16.46 4.96
CA VAL A 50 19.12 17.71 5.49
C VAL A 50 18.89 17.65 6.99
N VAL A 51 18.42 16.51 7.50
CA VAL A 51 18.18 16.30 8.95
C VAL A 51 19.49 16.00 9.71
N GLY A 52 20.55 15.60 9.02
CA GLY A 52 21.85 15.27 9.64
C GLY A 52 21.86 13.92 10.38
N SER A 53 20.88 13.05 10.14
CA SER A 53 20.69 11.75 10.83
C SER A 53 21.66 10.65 10.36
N GLN A 54 22.64 10.99 9.53
CA GLN A 54 23.64 10.06 8.99
C GLN A 54 24.49 9.35 10.06
N ARG A 55 24.72 9.99 11.23
CA ARG A 55 25.51 9.41 12.33
C ARG A 55 24.74 8.39 13.18
N THR A 56 23.43 8.30 13.00
CA THR A 56 22.56 7.37 13.75
C THR A 56 22.54 5.97 13.17
N ILE A 57 23.19 5.75 12.02
CA ILE A 57 23.27 4.44 11.35
C ILE A 57 24.02 3.43 12.24
N ASP A 58 25.08 3.86 12.94
CA ASP A 58 25.87 3.00 13.82
C ASP A 58 25.11 2.56 15.09
N LEU A 59 24.01 3.23 15.42
CA LEU A 59 23.13 2.89 16.54
C LEU A 59 22.10 1.81 16.17
N ILE A 60 21.98 1.44 14.89
CA ILE A 60 21.01 0.45 14.44
C ILE A 60 21.54 -0.95 14.78
N SER A 61 20.86 -1.62 15.72
CA SER A 61 21.15 -3.03 16.04
C SER A 61 21.00 -3.93 14.81
N THR A 62 21.85 -4.96 14.70
CA THR A 62 21.80 -5.98 13.64
C THR A 62 20.41 -6.62 13.51
N ARG A 63 19.70 -6.80 14.63
CA ARG A 63 18.33 -7.33 14.63
C ARG A 63 17.35 -6.37 13.95
N SER A 64 17.41 -5.08 14.29
CA SER A 64 16.58 -4.05 13.65
C SER A 64 16.90 -3.91 12.17
N LEU A 65 18.16 -4.09 11.77
CA LEU A 65 18.58 -4.05 10.37
C LEU A 65 17.97 -5.21 9.57
N VAL A 66 17.96 -6.43 10.12
CA VAL A 66 17.28 -7.57 9.50
C VAL A 66 15.78 -7.31 9.34
N PHE A 67 15.09 -6.82 10.37
CA PHE A 67 13.68 -6.45 10.27
C PHE A 67 13.42 -5.36 9.22
N LEU A 68 14.30 -4.35 9.13
CA LEU A 68 14.19 -3.28 8.15
C LEU A 68 14.37 -3.79 6.71
N ILE A 69 15.31 -4.72 6.48
CA ILE A 69 15.49 -5.37 5.17
C ILE A 69 14.25 -6.20 4.81
N LEU A 70 13.73 -7.02 5.75
CA LEU A 70 12.51 -7.81 5.49
C LEU A 70 11.31 -6.91 5.21
N SER A 71 11.14 -5.83 5.97
CA SER A 71 10.08 -4.83 5.77
C SER A 71 10.21 -4.14 4.41
N GLY A 72 11.43 -3.77 4.01
CA GLY A 72 11.73 -3.21 2.69
C GLY A 72 11.42 -4.19 1.55
N ALA A 73 11.79 -5.45 1.70
CA ALA A 73 11.47 -6.50 0.72
C ALA A 73 9.95 -6.74 0.60
N ALA A 74 9.23 -6.79 1.72
CA ALA A 74 7.77 -6.89 1.74
C ALA A 74 7.09 -5.69 1.07
N THR A 75 7.61 -4.48 1.30
CA THR A 75 7.12 -3.25 0.65
C THR A 75 7.35 -3.29 -0.86
N GLY A 76 8.54 -3.70 -1.30
CA GLY A 76 8.85 -3.87 -2.72
C GLY A 76 7.94 -4.91 -3.39
N ALA A 77 7.74 -6.06 -2.75
CA ALA A 77 6.83 -7.10 -3.23
C ALA A 77 5.38 -6.60 -3.32
N SER A 78 4.91 -5.85 -2.32
CA SER A 78 3.59 -5.20 -2.31
C SER A 78 3.45 -4.26 -3.52
N TRP A 79 4.39 -3.35 -3.73
CA TRP A 79 4.33 -2.39 -4.84
C TRP A 79 4.35 -3.06 -6.21
N LEU A 80 5.21 -4.07 -6.42
CA LEU A 80 5.23 -4.82 -7.69
C LEU A 80 3.87 -5.47 -7.97
N CYS A 81 3.25 -6.08 -6.96
CA CYS A 81 1.91 -6.65 -7.08
C CYS A 81 0.85 -5.57 -7.34
N TYR A 82 0.90 -4.46 -6.60
CA TYR A 82 -0.03 -3.34 -6.74
C TYR A 82 0.00 -2.72 -8.14
N PHE A 83 1.20 -2.41 -8.65
CA PHE A 83 1.35 -1.81 -9.96
C PHE A 83 1.00 -2.79 -11.08
N LYS A 84 1.25 -4.09 -10.89
CA LYS A 84 0.75 -5.11 -11.82
C LYS A 84 -0.78 -5.18 -11.82
N ALA A 85 -1.41 -5.11 -10.64
CA ALA A 85 -2.87 -5.06 -10.52
C ALA A 85 -3.44 -3.79 -11.19
N LEU A 86 -2.80 -2.63 -10.97
CA LEU A 86 -3.15 -1.37 -11.64
C LEU A 86 -2.94 -1.42 -13.15
N GLN A 87 -1.99 -2.19 -13.67
CA GLN A 87 -1.82 -2.36 -15.11
C GLN A 87 -2.98 -3.17 -15.71
N LEU A 88 -3.42 -4.21 -15.00
CA LEU A 88 -4.44 -5.16 -15.47
C LEU A 88 -5.89 -4.71 -15.20
N GLY A 89 -6.14 -3.95 -14.13
CA GLY A 89 -7.47 -3.53 -13.67
C GLY A 89 -7.60 -2.02 -13.46
N ASP A 90 -8.83 -1.53 -13.27
CA ASP A 90 -9.09 -0.10 -13.06
C ASP A 90 -8.66 0.37 -11.67
N VAL A 91 -8.18 1.62 -11.57
CA VAL A 91 -7.80 2.25 -10.29
C VAL A 91 -8.96 2.19 -9.29
N ASN A 92 -10.18 2.40 -9.77
CA ASN A 92 -11.40 2.37 -8.96
C ASN A 92 -11.72 0.99 -8.36
N LYS A 93 -11.12 -0.10 -8.86
CA LYS A 93 -11.28 -1.45 -8.33
C LYS A 93 -10.07 -1.89 -7.50
N VAL A 94 -8.86 -1.59 -7.99
CA VAL A 94 -7.60 -1.99 -7.34
C VAL A 94 -7.32 -1.16 -6.10
N ALA A 95 -7.57 0.15 -6.12
CA ALA A 95 -7.29 1.02 -4.98
C ALA A 95 -8.13 0.70 -3.74
N PRO A 96 -9.46 0.43 -3.83
CA PRO A 96 -10.23 0.00 -2.66
C PRO A 96 -9.74 -1.31 -2.05
N ILE A 97 -9.29 -2.27 -2.87
CA ILE A 97 -8.70 -3.53 -2.39
C ILE A 97 -7.37 -3.26 -1.69
N ASP A 98 -6.51 -2.41 -2.23
CA ASP A 98 -5.27 -2.03 -1.56
C ASP A 98 -5.54 -1.32 -0.22
N LYS A 99 -6.56 -0.47 -0.15
CA LYS A 99 -6.97 0.19 1.11
C LYS A 99 -7.56 -0.76 2.13
N SER A 100 -8.11 -1.91 1.71
CA SER A 100 -8.54 -2.96 2.64
C SER A 100 -7.37 -3.63 3.36
N SER A 101 -6.12 -3.42 2.91
CA SER A 101 -4.92 -3.81 3.68
C SER A 101 -4.95 -3.25 5.10
N THR A 102 -5.50 -2.06 5.30
CA THR A 102 -5.70 -1.46 6.63
C THR A 102 -6.53 -2.34 7.55
N ILE A 103 -7.57 -3.00 7.02
CA ILE A 103 -8.41 -3.94 7.77
C ILE A 103 -7.59 -5.18 8.14
N LEU A 104 -6.82 -5.72 7.19
CA LEU A 104 -5.89 -6.83 7.43
C LEU A 104 -4.83 -6.47 8.48
N THR A 105 -4.29 -5.25 8.43
CA THR A 105 -3.33 -4.74 9.42
C THR A 105 -3.93 -4.74 10.82
N ILE A 106 -5.15 -4.20 10.97
CA ILE A 106 -5.84 -4.16 12.27
C ILE A 106 -6.10 -5.58 12.79
N LEU A 107 -6.52 -6.49 11.90
CA LEU A 107 -6.81 -7.88 12.27
C LEU A 107 -5.56 -8.66 12.66
N LEU A 108 -4.46 -8.47 11.92
CA LEU A 108 -3.17 -9.07 12.25
C LEU A 108 -2.55 -8.43 13.50
N ALA A 109 -2.69 -7.11 13.72
CA ALA A 109 -2.27 -6.45 14.95
C ALA A 109 -3.03 -7.00 16.17
N PHE A 110 -4.35 -7.23 16.05
CA PHE A 110 -5.12 -7.92 17.07
C PHE A 110 -4.56 -9.33 17.37
N LEU A 111 -4.26 -10.10 16.33
CA LEU A 111 -3.78 -11.48 16.48
C LEU A 111 -2.36 -11.58 17.06
N PHE A 112 -1.44 -10.73 16.60
CA PHE A 112 -0.02 -10.76 16.96
C PHE A 112 0.33 -9.91 18.19
N LEU A 113 -0.22 -8.70 18.31
CA LEU A 113 0.07 -7.78 19.41
C LEU A 113 -0.92 -7.92 20.58
N ARG A 114 -2.02 -8.68 20.42
CA ARG A 114 -3.08 -8.87 21.43
C ARG A 114 -3.69 -7.55 21.94
N GLU A 115 -3.67 -6.49 21.14
CA GLU A 115 -4.29 -5.22 21.51
C GLU A 115 -5.82 -5.41 21.62
N THR A 116 -6.43 -5.00 22.73
CA THR A 116 -7.89 -5.14 22.89
C THR A 116 -8.62 -4.14 21.97
N PRO A 117 -9.38 -4.59 20.97
CA PRO A 117 -10.07 -3.71 20.06
C PRO A 117 -11.20 -3.05 20.84
N THR A 118 -11.23 -1.72 20.82
CA THR A 118 -12.38 -0.99 21.35
C THR A 118 -13.59 -1.21 20.45
N LEU A 119 -14.79 -1.21 21.03
CA LEU A 119 -16.06 -1.35 20.28
C LEU A 119 -16.14 -0.35 19.09
N TRP A 120 -15.65 0.87 19.28
CA TRP A 120 -15.55 1.90 18.24
C TRP A 120 -14.62 1.52 17.08
N MET A 121 -13.50 0.86 17.37
CA MET A 121 -12.57 0.36 16.35
C MET A 121 -13.22 -0.73 15.50
N GLY A 122 -13.98 -1.63 16.13
CA GLY A 122 -14.75 -2.67 15.44
C GLY A 122 -15.79 -2.09 14.47
N ILE A 123 -16.54 -1.08 14.90
CA ILE A 123 -17.50 -0.37 14.04
C ILE A 123 -16.78 0.29 12.85
N GLY A 124 -15.63 0.94 13.09
CA GLY A 124 -14.83 1.55 12.03
C GLY A 124 -14.33 0.55 10.99
N VAL A 125 -13.89 -0.63 11.42
CA VAL A 125 -13.47 -1.72 10.54
C VAL A 125 -14.63 -2.25 9.68
N VAL A 126 -15.80 -2.46 10.29
CA VAL A 126 -17.00 -2.91 9.57
C VAL A 126 -17.44 -1.86 8.54
N LEU A 127 -17.40 -0.57 8.89
CA LEU A 127 -17.74 0.52 7.98
C LEU A 127 -16.76 0.60 6.80
N LEU A 128 -15.46 0.44 7.07
CA LEU A 128 -14.42 0.36 6.03
C LEU A 128 -14.66 -0.84 5.11
N ALA A 129 -14.94 -2.01 5.67
CA ALA A 129 -15.22 -3.22 4.89
C ALA A 129 -16.46 -3.04 4.00
N ALA A 130 -17.55 -2.51 4.55
CA ALA A 130 -18.78 -2.22 3.82
C ALA A 130 -18.57 -1.17 2.72
N GLY A 131 -17.82 -0.10 3.01
CA GLY A 131 -17.46 0.94 2.05
C GLY A 131 -16.63 0.39 0.88
N THR A 132 -15.58 -0.39 1.18
CA THR A 132 -14.77 -1.06 0.16
C THR A 132 -15.61 -2.01 -0.69
N TYR A 133 -16.50 -2.79 -0.07
CA TYR A 133 -17.40 -3.71 -0.79
C TYR A 133 -18.36 -2.98 -1.74
N LEU A 134 -18.96 -1.87 -1.29
CA LEU A 134 -19.87 -1.06 -2.09
C LEU A 134 -19.16 -0.43 -3.30
N MET A 135 -17.91 0.03 -3.13
CA MET A 135 -17.10 0.55 -4.23
C MET A 135 -16.80 -0.51 -5.29
N ILE A 136 -16.61 -1.76 -4.89
CA ILE A 136 -16.37 -2.90 -5.81
C ILE A 136 -17.66 -3.24 -6.57
N GLN A 137 -18.80 -3.40 -5.87
CA GLN A 137 -20.08 -3.78 -6.50
C GLN A 137 -20.59 -2.77 -7.52
N ARG A 138 -20.49 -1.46 -7.22
CA ARG A 138 -21.09 -0.41 -8.07
C ARG A 138 -20.46 -0.31 -9.48
N GLN A 139 -19.32 -0.97 -9.72
CA GLN A 139 -18.69 -1.04 -11.03
C GLN A 139 -18.80 -2.38 -11.75
N GLU A 140 -19.24 -3.47 -11.11
CA GLU A 140 -19.55 -4.71 -11.84
C GLU A 140 -20.67 -4.47 -12.87
N THR A 141 -21.61 -3.58 -12.57
CA THR A 141 -22.77 -3.29 -13.43
C THR A 141 -22.42 -2.59 -14.76
N LYS A 142 -21.20 -2.03 -14.93
CA LYS A 142 -20.76 -1.41 -16.20
C LYS A 142 -19.85 -2.28 -17.06
N THR A 143 -19.45 -3.47 -16.60
CA THR A 143 -18.53 -4.36 -17.34
C THR A 143 -19.09 -5.77 -17.50
N LEU A 144 -20.27 -5.88 -18.12
CA LEU A 144 -20.85 -7.17 -18.54
C LEU A 144 -20.15 -7.80 -19.77
N ASN A 145 -18.98 -7.33 -20.21
CA ASN A 145 -18.40 -7.85 -21.46
C ASN A 145 -16.87 -7.88 -21.56
N ASP A 146 -16.14 -8.11 -20.47
CA ASP A 146 -14.72 -8.41 -20.63
C ASP A 146 -14.31 -9.61 -19.77
N LYS A 147 -14.02 -10.73 -20.46
CA LYS A 147 -13.25 -11.87 -19.94
C LYS A 147 -11.80 -11.45 -19.63
N ARG A 148 -11.60 -10.28 -19.03
CA ARG A 148 -10.29 -9.75 -18.66
C ARG A 148 -9.88 -10.34 -17.32
N ASN A 149 -9.25 -11.50 -17.44
CA ASN A 149 -8.32 -12.14 -16.51
C ASN A 149 -8.45 -11.70 -15.04
N LYS A 150 -9.11 -12.52 -14.21
CA LYS A 150 -9.23 -12.37 -12.74
C LYS A 150 -7.87 -12.23 -12.02
N SER A 151 -6.75 -12.43 -12.72
CA SER A 151 -5.39 -12.25 -12.22
C SER A 151 -5.15 -10.88 -11.55
N TRP A 152 -5.82 -9.80 -11.96
CA TRP A 152 -5.69 -8.49 -11.28
C TRP A 152 -6.16 -8.52 -9.81
N LEU A 153 -7.21 -9.30 -9.50
CA LEU A 153 -7.70 -9.47 -8.12
C LEU A 153 -6.66 -10.17 -7.26
N PHE A 154 -6.05 -11.23 -7.80
CA PHE A 154 -5.02 -11.99 -7.10
C PHE A 154 -3.83 -11.08 -6.74
N TYR A 155 -3.34 -10.28 -7.69
CA TYR A 155 -2.25 -9.32 -7.43
C TYR A 155 -2.65 -8.21 -6.44
N ALA A 156 -3.89 -7.72 -6.49
CA ALA A 156 -4.37 -6.70 -5.55
C ALA A 156 -4.46 -7.23 -4.11
N VAL A 157 -4.98 -8.45 -3.93
CA VAL A 157 -5.05 -9.10 -2.62
C VAL A 157 -3.64 -9.40 -2.08
N LEU A 158 -2.76 -9.92 -2.94
CA LEU A 158 -1.37 -10.20 -2.56
C LEU A 158 -0.63 -8.92 -2.12
N SER A 159 -0.84 -7.80 -2.85
CA SER A 159 -0.33 -6.49 -2.44
C SER A 159 -0.83 -6.08 -1.05
N ALA A 160 -2.13 -6.24 -0.81
CA ALA A 160 -2.75 -5.84 0.45
C ALA A 160 -2.21 -6.66 1.64
N VAL A 161 -1.96 -7.96 1.44
CA VAL A 161 -1.36 -8.82 2.47
C VAL A 161 0.07 -8.38 2.80
N PHE A 162 0.89 -8.11 1.79
CA PHE A 162 2.26 -7.62 2.02
C PHE A 162 2.28 -6.24 2.69
N ALA A 163 1.41 -5.32 2.26
CA ALA A 163 1.29 -4.01 2.87
C ALA A 163 0.87 -4.09 4.35
N ALA A 164 -0.06 -5.00 4.67
CA ALA A 164 -0.48 -5.24 6.04
C ALA A 164 0.66 -5.79 6.89
N LEU A 165 1.45 -6.73 6.34
CA LEU A 165 2.60 -7.31 7.03
C LEU A 165 3.67 -6.25 7.32
N THR A 166 4.01 -5.39 6.35
CA THR A 166 4.94 -4.27 6.52
C THR A 166 4.51 -3.31 7.62
N SER A 167 3.20 -3.13 7.82
CA SER A 167 2.67 -2.20 8.81
C SER A 167 2.80 -2.72 10.25
N ILE A 168 3.07 -4.01 10.45
CA ILE A 168 3.12 -4.68 11.75
C ILE A 168 4.54 -5.04 12.16
N LEU A 169 5.41 -5.30 11.18
CA LEU A 169 6.81 -5.69 11.36
C LEU A 169 7.70 -4.49 11.65
#